data_AF-A0A8H3E3P4-F1
#
_entry.id   AF-A0A8H3E3P4-F1
#
_cell.length_a   1.000
_cell.length_b   1.000
_cell.length_c   1.000
_cell.angle_alpha   90.00
_cell.angle_beta   90.00
_cell.angle_gamma   90.00
#
_symmetry.space_group_name_H-M   'P 1'
#
loop_
_entity.id
_entity.type
_entity.pdbx_description
1 polymer ?
#
loop_
_entity_poly.entity_id
_entity_poly.type
_entity_poly.pdbx_seq_one_letter_code
_entity_poly.pdbx_strand_id
1 'polypeptide(L)'
;MSSANNAATSSQRAIAYENHQVETRSRPDAFPSVLQLKRTTQTKEHLDANVKTKTAETCPKCGHKEALSQERQLRSADEGSTIFLECLNPECRHGWRINN
;
A
#
# COMPACT_ATOMS: atom_id res chain seq x y z
N MET A 1 -30.90 -44.04 -11.22
CA MET A 1 -30.09 -45.28 -11.15
C MET A 1 -28.71 -44.96 -11.69
N SER A 2 -27.70 -45.41 -10.95
CA SER A 2 -26.30 -44.94 -10.92
C SER A 2 -25.53 -44.91 -12.24
N SER A 3 -24.60 -43.96 -12.29
CA SER A 3 -23.56 -43.72 -13.29
C SER A 3 -22.72 -44.96 -13.66
N ALA A 4 -22.24 -45.01 -14.90
CA ALA A 4 -21.08 -45.82 -15.27
C ALA A 4 -20.09 -44.96 -16.09
N ASN A 5 -19.03 -44.51 -15.43
CA ASN A 5 -17.87 -43.91 -16.08
C ASN A 5 -17.03 -45.04 -16.70
N ASN A 6 -17.09 -45.20 -18.02
CA ASN A 6 -16.27 -46.17 -18.74
C ASN A 6 -14.85 -45.61 -18.94
N ALA A 7 -14.00 -45.76 -17.93
CA ALA A 7 -12.57 -45.58 -18.11
C ALA A 7 -12.01 -46.76 -18.94
N ALA A 8 -11.62 -46.49 -20.18
CA ALA A 8 -10.98 -47.49 -21.04
C ALA A 8 -9.61 -47.89 -20.46
N THR A 9 -9.38 -49.18 -20.28
CA THR A 9 -8.15 -49.74 -19.71
C THR A 9 -7.05 -49.76 -20.77
N SER A 10 -6.10 -48.82 -20.73
CA SER A 10 -4.91 -48.84 -21.57
C SER A 10 -3.72 -49.44 -20.82
N SER A 11 -2.99 -50.35 -21.48
CA SER A 11 -1.77 -50.98 -20.93
C SER A 11 -0.55 -50.40 -21.65
N GLN A 12 0.28 -49.65 -20.94
CA GLN A 12 1.51 -49.05 -21.46
C GLN A 12 2.73 -49.56 -20.68
N ARG A 13 3.85 -49.76 -21.37
CA ARG A 13 5.11 -50.23 -20.75
C ARG A 13 5.75 -49.12 -19.94
N ALA A 14 6.28 -49.46 -18.78
CA ALA A 14 6.89 -48.52 -17.84
C ALA A 14 7.98 -47.62 -18.44
N ILE A 15 8.79 -48.20 -19.32
CA ILE A 15 9.92 -47.55 -20.00
C ILE A 15 9.46 -46.33 -20.82
N ALA A 16 8.19 -46.26 -21.23
CA ALA A 16 7.64 -45.13 -21.98
C ALA A 16 7.59 -43.82 -21.20
N TYR A 17 7.77 -43.85 -19.87
CA TYR A 17 7.84 -42.66 -19.03
C TYR A 17 9.21 -42.42 -18.40
N GLU A 18 10.23 -43.13 -18.84
CA GLU A 18 11.58 -42.96 -18.34
C GLU A 18 12.20 -41.67 -18.91
N ASN A 19 12.84 -40.87 -18.05
CA ASN A 19 13.46 -39.57 -18.37
C ASN A 19 12.52 -38.36 -18.61
N HIS A 20 11.27 -38.38 -18.11
CA HIS A 20 10.45 -37.16 -18.12
C HIS A 20 10.95 -36.13 -17.09
N GLN A 21 11.56 -35.06 -17.58
CA GLN A 21 12.00 -33.95 -16.74
C GLN A 21 10.88 -32.93 -16.56
N VAL A 22 10.45 -32.72 -15.32
CA VAL A 22 9.50 -31.66 -14.96
C VAL A 22 10.28 -30.51 -14.34
N GLU A 23 10.37 -29.38 -15.05
CA GLU A 23 10.92 -28.14 -14.50
C GLU A 23 9.83 -27.29 -13.85
N THR A 24 9.94 -27.07 -12.55
CA THR A 24 9.07 -26.14 -11.83
C THR A 24 9.84 -24.88 -11.48
N ARG A 25 9.23 -23.71 -11.69
CA ARG A 25 9.77 -22.43 -11.26
C ARG A 25 8.78 -21.75 -10.33
N SER A 26 9.29 -21.10 -9.29
CA SER A 26 8.46 -20.24 -8.45
C SER A 26 7.92 -19.07 -9.27
N ARG A 27 6.74 -18.57 -8.90
CA ARG A 27 6.26 -17.32 -9.48
C ARG A 27 7.22 -16.17 -9.14
N PRO A 28 7.39 -15.19 -10.03
CA PRO A 28 8.31 -14.07 -9.79
C PRO A 28 7.93 -13.25 -8.56
N ASP A 29 6.66 -13.23 -8.15
CA ASP A 29 6.15 -12.55 -6.97
C ASP A 29 6.12 -13.44 -5.70
N ALA A 30 6.50 -14.71 -5.79
CA ALA A 30 6.46 -15.65 -4.66
C ALA A 30 7.42 -15.25 -3.52
N PHE A 31 8.43 -14.43 -3.81
CA PHE A 31 9.44 -13.99 -2.86
C PHE A 31 9.63 -12.47 -2.90
N PRO A 32 8.68 -11.68 -2.40
CA PRO A 32 8.80 -10.23 -2.40
C PRO A 32 9.97 -9.80 -1.49
N SER A 33 10.99 -9.14 -2.05
CA SER A 33 12.17 -8.66 -1.31
C SER A 33 12.61 -7.27 -1.77
N VAL A 34 13.38 -6.58 -0.93
CA VAL A 34 13.94 -5.26 -1.24
C VAL A 34 14.87 -5.33 -2.47
N LEU A 35 15.70 -6.38 -2.57
CA LEU A 35 16.58 -6.57 -3.72
C LEU A 35 15.80 -6.82 -5.01
N GLN A 36 14.69 -7.56 -4.93
CA GLN A 36 13.84 -7.83 -6.08
C GLN A 36 13.03 -6.60 -6.50
N LEU A 37 12.56 -5.79 -5.56
CA LEU A 37 11.96 -4.49 -5.85
C LEU A 37 12.96 -3.55 -6.54
N LYS A 38 14.23 -3.54 -6.10
CA LYS A 38 15.31 -2.78 -6.76
C LYS A 38 15.63 -3.26 -8.18
N ARG A 39 15.27 -4.50 -8.53
CA ARG A 39 15.41 -5.06 -9.89
C ARG A 39 14.29 -4.60 -10.83
N THR A 40 13.16 -4.14 -10.30
CA THR A 40 12.05 -3.63 -11.10
C THR A 40 12.27 -2.16 -11.45
N THR A 41 12.07 -1.78 -12.71
CA THR A 41 12.11 -0.38 -13.20
C THR A 41 10.84 0.41 -12.86
N GLN A 42 9.87 -0.19 -12.18
CA GLN A 42 8.65 0.51 -11.74
C GLN A 42 8.93 1.31 -10.48
N THR A 43 8.90 2.63 -10.60
CA THR A 43 8.73 3.52 -9.45
C THR A 43 7.29 3.38 -8.96
N LYS A 44 7.10 2.78 -7.77
CA LYS A 44 5.81 2.89 -7.09
C LYS A 44 5.65 4.35 -6.68
N GLU A 45 4.72 5.06 -7.30
CA GLU A 45 4.31 6.36 -6.78
C GLU A 45 3.59 6.11 -5.45
N HIS A 46 4.24 6.53 -4.36
CA HIS A 46 3.55 6.68 -3.10
C HIS A 46 2.64 7.89 -3.26
N LEU A 47 1.37 7.66 -3.63
CA LEU A 47 0.34 8.66 -3.48
C LEU A 47 0.23 8.94 -1.99
N ASP A 48 0.94 9.97 -1.53
CA ASP A 48 0.92 10.38 -0.14
C ASP A 48 -0.53 10.76 0.21
N ALA A 49 -1.23 9.88 0.94
CA ALA A 49 -2.57 10.14 1.50
C ALA A 49 -2.58 11.29 2.53
N ASN A 50 -1.47 12.02 2.62
CA ASN A 50 -1.17 13.05 3.58
C ASN A 50 -0.94 14.37 2.83
N VAL A 51 -1.86 14.70 1.93
CA VAL A 51 -1.85 15.98 1.22
C VAL A 51 -2.04 17.08 2.27
N LYS A 52 -0.98 17.87 2.47
CA LYS A 52 -1.01 19.06 3.31
C LYS A 52 -1.11 20.28 2.43
N THR A 53 -2.00 21.21 2.77
CA THR A 53 -2.21 22.45 2.02
C THR A 53 -1.59 23.60 2.79
N LYS A 54 -0.98 24.58 2.10
CA LYS A 54 -0.50 25.79 2.76
C LYS A 54 -1.67 26.72 3.06
N THR A 55 -1.71 27.24 4.29
CA THR A 55 -2.80 28.05 4.82
C THR A 55 -2.21 29.20 5.65
N ALA A 56 -2.87 30.36 5.63
CA ALA A 56 -2.43 31.58 6.32
C ALA A 56 -2.85 31.60 7.82
N GLU A 57 -2.50 30.56 8.57
CA GLU A 57 -2.77 30.46 10.00
C GLU A 57 -1.55 30.85 10.83
N THR A 58 -1.78 31.62 11.89
CA THR A 58 -0.69 32.13 12.74
C THR A 58 -0.29 31.12 13.81
N CYS A 59 0.99 30.76 13.84
CA CYS A 59 1.54 29.83 14.80
C CYS A 59 1.50 30.41 16.23
N PRO A 60 0.87 29.72 17.21
CA PRO A 60 0.76 30.22 18.58
C PRO A 60 2.10 30.24 19.33
N LYS A 61 3.13 29.54 18.83
CA LYS A 61 4.44 29.43 19.48
C LYS A 61 5.44 30.50 19.01
N CYS A 62 5.47 30.82 17.71
CA CYS A 62 6.47 31.74 17.13
C CYS A 62 5.89 32.92 16.36
N GLY A 63 4.56 32.99 16.18
CA GLY A 63 3.90 34.08 15.46
C GLY A 63 4.06 34.04 13.93
N HIS A 64 4.60 32.97 13.36
CA HIS A 64 4.69 32.79 11.90
C HIS A 64 3.29 32.73 11.29
N LYS A 65 3.04 33.43 10.17
CA LYS A 65 1.70 33.62 9.58
C LYS A 65 1.26 32.51 8.62
N GLU A 66 2.09 31.49 8.40
CA GLU A 66 1.76 30.36 7.53
C GLU A 66 1.94 29.03 8.24
N ALA A 67 1.04 28.11 7.93
CA ALA A 67 1.00 26.75 8.43
C ALA A 67 0.56 25.79 7.32
N LEU A 68 0.93 24.52 7.46
CA LEU A 68 0.41 23.41 6.68
C LEU A 68 -0.85 22.89 7.36
N SER A 69 -1.98 22.92 6.66
CA SER A 69 -3.26 22.39 7.11
C SER A 69 -3.50 20.98 6.56
N GLN A 70 -4.08 20.14 7.40
CA GLN A 70 -4.56 18.82 7.05
C GLN A 70 -5.84 18.51 7.82
N GLU A 71 -6.91 18.25 7.10
CA GLU A 71 -8.19 17.88 7.70
C GLU A 71 -8.29 16.38 7.87
N ARG A 72 -8.70 15.93 9.06
CA ARG A 72 -9.05 14.54 9.33
C ARG A 72 -10.26 14.45 10.24
N GLN A 73 -11.14 13.50 9.94
CA GLN A 73 -12.22 13.12 10.84
C GLN A 73 -11.67 12.16 11.91
N LEU A 74 -11.80 12.53 13.18
CA LEU A 74 -11.36 11.72 14.31
C LEU A 74 -12.52 11.15 15.13
N ARG A 75 -13.75 11.62 14.87
CA ARG A 75 -14.96 11.24 15.59
C ARG A 75 -16.05 10.81 14.62
N SER A 76 -17.22 10.47 15.16
CA SER A 76 -18.38 10.10 14.36
C SER A 76 -18.72 11.19 13.34
N ALA A 77 -19.47 10.82 12.29
CA ALA A 77 -19.87 11.75 11.22
C ALA A 77 -20.73 12.95 11.69
N ASP A 78 -21.22 12.91 12.93
CA ASP A 78 -22.05 13.94 13.55
C ASP A 78 -21.23 15.09 14.16
N GLU A 79 -19.90 14.96 14.23
CA GLU A 79 -19.01 16.00 14.73
C GLU A 79 -18.15 16.59 13.59
N GLY A 80 -17.82 17.87 13.67
CA GLY A 80 -17.00 18.56 12.66
C GLY A 80 -15.59 17.97 12.53
N SER A 81 -14.93 18.25 11.41
CA SER A 81 -13.59 17.73 11.12
C SER A 81 -12.54 18.37 12.04
N THR A 82 -11.50 17.62 12.35
CA THR A 82 -10.32 18.16 13.05
C THR A 82 -9.29 18.61 12.02
N ILE A 83 -8.92 19.88 12.07
CA ILE A 83 -7.88 20.47 11.24
C ILE A 83 -6.56 20.40 12.02
N PHE A 84 -5.62 19.61 11.52
CA PHE A 84 -4.24 19.59 11.98
C PHE A 84 -3.44 20.68 11.28
N LEU A 85 -2.74 21.50 12.05
CA LEU A 85 -1.91 22.58 11.56
C LEU A 85 -0.47 22.36 11.99
N GLU A 86 0.48 22.58 11.09
CA GLU A 86 1.91 22.50 11.37
C GLU A 86 2.59 23.80 10.90
N CYS A 87 3.34 24.45 11.79
CA CYS A 87 4.03 25.69 11.46
C CYS A 87 5.04 25.48 10.31
N LEU A 88 4.98 26.36 9.30
CA LEU A 88 5.89 26.30 8.15
C LEU A 88 7.33 26.73 8.49
N ASN A 89 7.55 27.37 9.64
CA ASN A 89 8.90 27.76 10.07
C ASN A 89 9.73 26.50 10.44
N PRO A 90 10.85 26.21 9.75
CA PRO A 90 11.69 25.03 10.00
C PRO A 90 12.25 24.93 11.42
N GLU A 91 12.47 26.08 12.08
CA GLU A 91 12.97 26.16 13.45
C GLU A 91 11.88 25.86 14.49
N CYS A 92 10.61 26.12 14.15
CA CYS A 92 9.49 25.96 15.07
C CYS A 92 8.83 24.57 14.95
N ARG A 93 8.36 24.22 13.73
CA ARG A 93 7.60 23.00 13.40
C ARG A 93 6.56 22.60 14.46
N HIS A 94 5.96 23.58 15.12
CA HIS A 94 4.94 23.33 16.13
C HIS A 94 3.66 22.84 15.47
N GLY A 95 3.14 21.71 15.94
CA GLY A 95 1.85 21.17 15.50
C GLY A 95 0.75 21.50 16.50
N TRP A 96 -0.40 21.97 16.01
CA TRP A 96 -1.61 22.18 16.80
C TRP A 96 -2.84 21.69 16.04
N ARG A 97 -3.99 21.66 16.72
CA ARG A 97 -5.25 21.22 16.13
C ARG A 97 -6.37 22.22 16.41
N ILE A 98 -7.27 22.37 15.46
CA ILE A 98 -8.51 23.14 15.57
C ILE A 98 -9.65 22.17 15.28
N ASN A 99 -10.70 22.19 16.11
CA ASN A 99 -11.93 21.47 15.82
C ASN A 99 -12.89 22.48 15.21
N ASN A 100 -13.41 22.18 14.01
CA ASN A 100 -14.50 22.94 13.40
C ASN A 100 -15.86 22.47 13.91
#